data_AF-A0A0C9VTL5-F1
#
_entry.id   AF-A0A0C9VTL5-F1
#
_cell.length_a   1.000
_cell.length_b   1.000
_cell.length_c   1.000
_cell.angle_alpha   90.00
_cell.angle_beta   90.00
_cell.angle_gamma   90.00
#
_symmetry.space_group_name_H-M   'P 1'
#
loop_
_entity.id
_entity.type
_entity.pdbx_description
1 polymer ?
#
loop_
_entity_poly.entity_id
_entity_poly.type
_entity_poly.pdbx_seq_one_letter_code
_entity_poly.pdbx_strand_id
1 'polypeptide(L)'
;LLQWGNRQLVPEWEMPKCPNGRRIRKGLLVDLERPLVVNVQVLEIPNQLVALAIHGTGITCVLLNRSDNALELASKVGMVNLPPYILAQTFQSGSVYV
;
A
#
# COMPACT_ATOMS: atom_id res chain seq x y z
N LEU A 1 -8.27 -1.18 14.02
CA LEU A 1 -8.49 -1.65 12.63
C LEU A 1 -7.72 -2.95 12.39
N LEU A 2 -8.10 -3.76 11.40
CA LEU A 2 -7.37 -4.98 11.06
C LEU A 2 -6.11 -4.61 10.26
N GLN A 3 -4.93 -4.74 10.87
CA GLN A 3 -3.68 -4.53 10.17
C GLN A 3 -3.54 -5.53 9.02
N TRP A 4 -3.02 -5.01 7.90
CA TRP A 4 -2.52 -5.77 6.76
C TRP A 4 -1.41 -6.71 7.23
N GLY A 5 -1.80 -7.93 7.61
CA GLY A 5 -0.91 -9.06 7.90
C GLY A 5 -1.14 -10.18 6.89
N ASN A 6 -1.13 -11.44 7.33
CA ASN A 6 -1.23 -12.67 6.50
C ASN A 6 -2.51 -12.80 5.64
N ARG A 7 -3.44 -11.85 5.73
CA ARG A 7 -4.72 -11.85 5.01
C ARG A 7 -4.70 -11.05 3.72
N GLN A 8 -3.61 -10.35 3.43
CA GLN A 8 -3.38 -9.68 2.15
C GLN A 8 -1.92 -9.91 1.72
N LEU A 9 -1.65 -9.75 0.42
CA LEU A 9 -0.29 -9.78 -0.13
C LEU A 9 0.44 -8.49 0.29
N VAL A 10 0.84 -8.44 1.56
CA VAL A 10 1.65 -7.35 2.09
C VAL A 10 3.09 -7.72 1.82
N PRO A 11 3.83 -6.94 1.01
CA PRO A 11 5.26 -7.17 0.90
C PRO A 11 5.89 -7.04 2.29
N GLU A 12 6.67 -8.04 2.68
CA GLU A 12 7.49 -7.95 3.89
C GLU A 12 8.57 -6.89 3.63
N TRP A 13 8.56 -5.82 4.43
CA TRP A 13 9.54 -4.76 4.33
C TRP A 13 10.68 -5.02 5.30
N GLU A 14 11.90 -5.13 4.78
CA GLU A 14 13.09 -5.09 5.64
C GLU A 14 13.14 -3.76 6.40
N MET A 15 13.26 -3.84 7.73
CA MET A 15 13.41 -2.70 8.61
C MET A 15 14.86 -2.58 9.10
N PRO A 16 15.75 -1.93 8.34
CA PRO A 16 17.08 -1.62 8.86
C PRO A 16 16.96 -0.63 10.03
N LYS A 17 17.61 -0.95 11.15
CA LYS A 17 17.73 -0.03 12.29
C LYS A 17 18.65 1.12 11.90
N CYS A 18 18.11 2.33 11.71
CA CYS A 18 18.95 3.50 11.50
C CYS A 18 19.50 4.04 12.84
N PRO A 19 20.73 4.58 12.88
CA PRO A 19 21.39 5.06 14.11
C PRO A 19 20.62 6.17 14.85
N ASN A 20 19.76 6.89 14.15
CA ASN A 20 18.95 8.00 14.61
C ASN A 20 17.51 7.59 15.02
N GLY A 21 17.24 6.29 15.17
CA GLY A 21 15.93 5.77 15.58
C GLY A 21 14.82 5.87 14.50
N ARG A 22 15.12 6.49 13.36
CA ARG A 22 14.18 6.64 12.24
C ARG A 22 14.04 5.31 11.51
N ARG A 23 12.84 4.75 11.45
CA ARG A 23 12.56 3.52 10.70
C ARG A 23 12.47 3.86 9.21
N ILE A 24 13.57 3.69 8.48
CA ILE A 24 13.61 3.87 7.02
C ILE A 24 13.39 2.51 6.37
N ARG A 25 12.39 2.39 5.50
CA ARG A 25 12.13 1.17 4.72
C ARG A 25 12.73 1.36 3.34
N LYS A 26 13.38 0.32 2.82
CA LYS A 26 13.94 0.32 1.46
C LYS A 26 12.96 -0.35 0.50
N GLY A 27 12.78 0.24 -0.67
CA GLY A 27 12.04 -0.34 -1.79
C GLY A 27 12.86 -0.28 -3.06
N LEU A 28 12.40 -0.97 -4.10
CA LEU A 28 12.95 -0.89 -5.44
C LEU A 28 11.94 -0.21 -6.35
N LEU A 29 12.35 0.87 -7.01
CA LEU A 29 11.64 1.44 -8.13
C LEU A 29 12.19 0.79 -9.40
N VAL A 30 11.34 0.06 -10.13
CA VAL A 30 11.69 -0.58 -11.40
C VAL A 30 11.03 0.23 -12.51
N ASP A 31 11.84 0.75 -13.41
CA ASP A 31 11.35 1.25 -14.70
C ASP A 31 11.01 0.03 -15.57
N LEU A 32 9.80 -0.02 -16.13
CA LEU A 32 9.36 -1.13 -16.97
C LEU A 32 9.63 -0.89 -18.46
N GLU A 33 9.90 0.37 -18.84
CA GLU A 33 10.27 0.75 -20.21
C GLU A 33 11.79 0.61 -20.41
N ARG A 34 12.56 0.93 -19.37
CA ARG A 34 14.03 0.90 -19.38
C ARG A 34 14.55 -0.09 -18.35
N PRO A 35 15.70 -0.75 -18.57
CA PRO A 35 16.28 -1.68 -17.59
C PRO A 35 16.93 -0.94 -16.41
N LEU A 36 16.18 -0.06 -15.73
CA LEU A 36 16.64 0.76 -14.62
C LEU A 36 15.94 0.32 -13.33
N VAL A 37 16.73 0.04 -12.31
CA VAL A 37 16.25 -0.27 -10.96
C VAL A 37 16.94 0.67 -9.97
N VAL A 38 16.16 1.40 -9.17
CA VAL A 38 16.67 2.38 -8.20
C VAL A 38 16.19 2.02 -6.80
N ASN A 39 17.11 2.05 -5.83
CA ASN A 39 16.75 1.93 -4.42
C ASN A 39 16.04 3.21 -3.94
N VAL A 40 14.85 3.06 -3.38
CA VAL A 40 14.05 4.17 -2.85
C VAL A 40 13.78 4.00 -1.36
N GLN A 41 13.47 5.10 -0.69
CA GLN A 41 12.99 5.09 0.68
C GLN A 41 11.46 5.12 0.69
N VAL A 42 10.84 4.13 1.33
CA VAL A 42 9.39 4.05 1.50
C VAL A 42 9.03 4.72 2.82
N LEU A 43 8.40 5.89 2.73
CA LEU A 43 8.09 6.74 3.88
C LEU A 43 6.98 6.15 4.75
N GLU A 44 5.97 5.53 4.14
CA GLU A 44 4.80 5.00 4.85
C GLU A 44 4.41 3.60 4.34
N ILE A 45 3.84 2.77 5.22
CA ILE A 45 3.32 1.45 4.84
C ILE A 45 1.83 1.59 4.60
N PRO A 46 1.33 1.17 3.43
CA PRO A 46 -0.10 1.09 3.24
C PRO A 46 -0.67 -0.01 4.13
N ASN A 47 -1.79 0.28 4.79
CA ASN A 47 -2.54 -0.67 5.60
C ASN A 47 -4.02 -0.73 5.19
N GLN A 48 -4.40 -0.02 4.13
CA GLN A 48 -5.72 -0.04 3.50
C GLN A 48 -5.60 0.27 2.00
N LEU A 49 -6.60 -0.19 1.25
CA LEU A 49 -6.76 0.11 -0.17
C LEU A 49 -8.18 0.61 -0.39
N VAL A 50 -8.32 1.54 -1.34
CA VAL A 50 -9.61 2.02 -1.83
C VAL A 50 -9.64 1.78 -3.33
N ALA A 51 -10.58 0.95 -3.79
CA ALA A 51 -10.82 0.77 -5.21
C ALA A 51 -11.37 2.07 -5.80
N LEU A 52 -10.69 2.60 -6.82
CA LEU A 52 -11.14 3.77 -7.57
C LEU A 52 -11.88 3.38 -8.85
N ALA A 53 -11.34 2.39 -9.57
CA ALA A 53 -11.87 1.98 -10.86
C ALA A 53 -11.67 0.48 -11.06
N ILE A 54 -12.68 -0.18 -11.63
CA ILE A 54 -12.62 -1.57 -12.06
C ILE A 54 -12.63 -1.56 -13.59
N HIS A 55 -11.64 -2.23 -14.19
CA HIS A 55 -11.51 -2.42 -15.63
C HIS A 55 -11.39 -3.91 -15.95
N GLY A 56 -11.62 -4.30 -17.20
CA GLY A 56 -11.63 -5.72 -17.60
C GLY A 56 -10.33 -6.47 -17.27
N THR A 57 -9.20 -5.75 -17.19
CA THR A 57 -7.87 -6.30 -16.92
C THR A 57 -7.42 -6.17 -15.47
N GLY A 58 -8.16 -5.47 -14.59
CA GLY A 58 -7.70 -5.16 -13.26
C GLY A 58 -8.48 -4.09 -12.53
N ILE A 59 -7.91 -3.63 -11.42
CA ILE A 59 -8.51 -2.67 -10.51
C ILE A 59 -7.45 -1.66 -10.14
N THR A 60 -7.78 -0.38 -10.33
CA THR A 60 -6.94 0.71 -9.87
C THR A 60 -7.33 1.06 -8.44
N CYS A 61 -6.37 0.94 -7.52
CA CYS A 61 -6.56 1.20 -6.10
C CYS A 61 -5.66 2.35 -5.64
N VAL A 62 -6.16 3.16 -4.72
CA VAL A 62 -5.32 4.03 -3.89
C VAL A 62 -4.88 3.25 -2.66
N LEU A 63 -3.60 3.35 -2.34
CA LEU A 63 -3.01 2.80 -1.14
C LEU A 63 -3.03 3.86 -0.04
N LEU A 64 -3.60 3.51 1.10
CA LEU A 64 -3.76 4.39 2.26
C LEU A 64 -3.01 3.83 3.47
N ASN A 65 -2.55 4.74 4.31
CA ASN A 65 -2.13 4.44 5.67
C ASN A 65 -3.10 5.15 6.63
N ARG A 66 -4.04 4.38 7.17
CA ARG A 66 -5.07 4.86 8.10
C ARG A 66 -4.66 4.55 9.53
N SER A 67 -4.66 5.58 10.38
CA SER A 67 -4.49 5.45 11.83
C SER A 67 -5.63 4.64 12.47
N ASP A 68 -5.38 4.05 13.65
CA ASP A 68 -6.45 3.42 14.43
C ASP A 68 -7.48 4.43 14.96
N ASN A 69 -7.10 5.71 15.03
CA ASN A 69 -7.99 6.80 15.37
C ASN A 69 -8.84 7.21 14.15
N ALA A 70 -10.15 6.98 14.23
CA ALA A 70 -11.08 7.26 13.14
C ALA A 70 -11.22 8.76 12.81
N LEU A 71 -10.81 9.66 13.71
CA LEU A 71 -10.83 11.11 13.49
C LEU A 71 -9.60 11.60 12.70
N GLU A 72 -8.56 10.79 12.58
CA GLU A 72 -7.36 11.14 11.82
C GLU A 72 -7.56 10.88 10.33
N LEU A 73 -7.14 11.85 9.51
CA LEU A 73 -7.16 11.71 8.06
C LEU A 73 -6.16 10.62 7.64
N ALA A 74 -6.63 9.67 6.84
CA ALA A 74 -5.77 8.66 6.23
C ALA A 74 -4.82 9.34 5.22
N SER A 75 -3.53 8.99 5.27
CA SER A 75 -2.55 9.48 4.31
C SER A 75 -2.57 8.65 3.03
N LYS A 76 -2.45 9.33 1.89
CA LYS A 76 -2.24 8.68 0.60
C LYS A 76 -0.79 8.24 0.49
N VAL A 77 -0.56 6.93 0.41
CA VAL A 77 0.79 6.34 0.30
C VAL A 77 1.16 6.08 -1.16
N GLY A 78 0.19 5.76 -2.01
CA GLY A 78 0.44 5.47 -3.41
C GLY A 78 -0.78 5.02 -4.18
N MET A 79 -0.54 4.46 -5.37
CA MET A 79 -1.56 3.87 -6.22
C MET A 79 -1.01 2.58 -6.83
N VAL A 80 -1.89 1.61 -7.06
CA VAL A 80 -1.52 0.32 -7.62
C VAL A 80 -2.61 -0.20 -8.55
N ASN A 81 -2.21 -0.91 -9.59
CA ASN A 81 -3.12 -1.72 -10.39
C ASN A 81 -2.99 -3.17 -9.94
N LEU A 82 -4.12 -3.76 -9.54
CA LEU A 82 -4.19 -5.12 -9.03
C LEU A 82 -5.07 -5.98 -9.94
N PRO A 83 -4.81 -7.29 -10.05
CA PRO A 83 -5.67 -8.19 -10.79
C PRO A 83 -7.06 -8.31 -10.10
N PRO A 84 -8.15 -8.57 -10.86
CA PRO A 84 -9.51 -8.51 -10.32
C PRO A 84 -9.78 -9.48 -9.16
N TYR A 85 -9.09 -10.62 -9.12
CA TYR A 85 -9.27 -11.64 -8.08
C TYR A 85 -8.96 -11.13 -6.66
N ILE A 86 -8.22 -10.01 -6.54
CA ILE A 86 -7.88 -9.44 -5.24
C ILE A 86 -9.13 -9.03 -4.46
N LEU A 87 -10.22 -8.58 -5.11
CA LEU A 87 -11.46 -8.24 -4.39
C LEU A 87 -12.04 -9.42 -3.61
N ALA A 88 -11.93 -10.63 -4.16
CA ALA A 88 -12.44 -11.85 -3.52
C ALA A 88 -11.59 -12.27 -2.30
N GLN A 89 -10.33 -11.82 -2.23
CA GLN A 89 -9.41 -12.12 -1.14
C GLN A 89 -9.35 -11.01 -0.07
N THR A 90 -9.86 -9.82 -0.38
CA THR A 90 -9.86 -8.68 0.54
C THR A 90 -11.06 -8.67 1.47
N PHE A 91 -10.87 -8.17 2.69
CA PHE A 91 -11.94 -7.91 3.64
C PHE A 91 -12.35 -6.44 3.60
N GLN A 92 -13.66 -6.17 3.64
CA GLN A 92 -14.17 -4.82 3.78
C GLN A 92 -13.72 -4.22 5.12
N SER A 93 -13.03 -3.08 5.07
CA SER A 93 -12.49 -2.40 6.25
C SER A 93 -13.12 -1.02 6.53
N GLY A 94 -13.97 -0.54 5.64
CA GLY A 94 -14.66 0.74 5.75
C GLY A 94 -15.27 1.18 4.42
N SER A 95 -15.82 2.39 4.40
CA SER A 95 -16.38 3.04 3.22
C SER A 95 -15.80 4.46 3.07
N VAL A 96 -15.80 4.96 1.84
CA VAL A 96 -15.49 6.36 1.53
C VAL A 96 -16.80 7.06 1.23
N TYR A 97 -17.03 8.21 1.85
CA TYR A 97 -18.14 9.10 1.54
C TYR A 97 -17.58 10.32 0.81
N VAL A 98 -18.21 10.71 -0.29
CA VAL A 98 -17.83 11.86 -1.15
C VAL A 98 -18.98 12.85 -1.17
#